data_AF-A0A3S4JD34-F1
#
_entry.id   AF-A0A3S4JD34-F1
#
_cell.length_a   1.000
_cell.length_b   1.000
_cell.length_c   1.000
_cell.angle_alpha   90.00
_cell.angle_beta   90.00
_cell.angle_gamma   90.00
#
_symmetry.space_group_name_H-M   'P 1'
#
loop_
_entity.id
_entity.type
_entity.pdbx_description
1 polymer ?
#
loop_
_entity_poly.entity_id
_entity_poly.type
_entity_poly.pdbx_seq_one_letter_code
_entity_poly.pdbx_strand_id
1 'polypeptide(L)'
;MFRKESLPHVAMNPQDANSAFIRGDVELVRISEADGRIAAEGALPYPPGVLCVVPGEIWGGAAQRYFLALEEGINLLPGFSPELQGVY
;
A
#
# COMPACT_ATOMS: atom_id res chain seq x y z
N MET A 1 -0.92 -12.58 3.85
CA MET A 1 -0.89 -11.55 2.80
C MET A 1 -0.79 -12.18 1.41
N PHE A 2 0.30 -12.84 1.01
CA PHE A 2 0.46 -13.47 -0.31
C PHE A 2 -0.28 -14.82 -0.50
N ARG A 3 -1.47 -14.95 0.09
CA ARG A 3 -2.38 -16.08 -0.16
C ARG A 3 -3.50 -15.56 -1.03
N LYS A 4 -3.99 -16.39 -1.96
CA LYS A 4 -5.07 -16.01 -2.89
C LYS A 4 -6.29 -15.41 -2.19
N GLU A 5 -6.67 -15.95 -1.03
CA GLU A 5 -7.78 -15.47 -0.20
C GLU A 5 -7.56 -14.09 0.45
N SER A 6 -6.32 -13.61 0.50
CA SER A 6 -5.91 -12.37 1.18
C SER A 6 -5.40 -11.30 0.22
N LEU A 7 -5.41 -11.56 -1.09
CA LEU A 7 -5.02 -10.56 -2.08
C LEU A 7 -6.01 -9.39 -2.05
N PRO A 8 -5.53 -8.15 -2.18
CA PRO A 8 -6.39 -7.00 -2.39
C PRO A 8 -7.33 -7.19 -3.59
N HIS A 9 -8.50 -6.57 -3.53
CA HIS A 9 -9.45 -6.63 -4.64
C HIS A 9 -9.02 -5.66 -5.75
N VAL A 10 -8.95 -6.13 -7.00
CA VAL A 10 -8.68 -5.28 -8.17
C VAL A 10 -9.96 -4.52 -8.55
N ALA A 11 -9.98 -3.21 -8.34
CA ALA A 11 -11.12 -2.34 -8.68
C ALA A 11 -10.96 -1.63 -10.02
N MET A 12 -9.72 -1.37 -10.44
CA MET A 12 -9.42 -0.73 -11.72
C MET A 12 -8.17 -1.35 -12.35
N ASN A 13 -8.03 -1.18 -13.67
CA ASN A 13 -6.82 -1.58 -14.38
C ASN A 13 -5.63 -0.73 -13.89
N PRO A 14 -4.43 -1.31 -13.65
CA PRO A 14 -3.25 -0.54 -13.28
C PRO A 14 -2.89 0.61 -14.22
N GLN A 15 -3.16 0.47 -15.53
CA GLN A 15 -2.94 1.53 -16.51
C GLN A 15 -3.89 2.72 -16.29
N ASP A 16 -5.13 2.47 -15.89
CA ASP A 16 -6.11 3.51 -15.58
C ASP A 16 -5.73 4.20 -14.26
N ALA A 17 -5.28 3.43 -13.26
CA ALA A 17 -4.79 3.96 -11.99
C ALA A 17 -3.59 4.90 -12.21
N ASN A 18 -2.63 4.47 -13.03
CA ASN A 18 -1.48 5.28 -13.41
C ASN A 18 -1.89 6.54 -14.19
N SER A 19 -2.90 6.43 -15.07
CA SER A 19 -3.41 7.59 -15.81
C SER A 19 -4.07 8.62 -14.88
N ALA A 20 -4.83 8.17 -13.87
CA ALA A 20 -5.38 9.04 -12.82
C ALA A 20 -4.28 9.69 -11.98
N PHE A 21 -3.26 8.92 -11.59
CA PHE A 21 -2.10 9.41 -10.85
C PHE A 21 -1.35 10.52 -11.60
N ILE A 22 -1.03 10.31 -12.89
CA ILE A 22 -0.36 11.31 -13.75
C ILE A 22 -1.20 12.58 -13.91
N ARG A 23 -2.53 12.46 -13.92
CA ARG A 23 -3.45 13.60 -14.00
C ARG A 23 -3.59 14.36 -12.68
N GLY A 24 -3.08 13.81 -11.58
CA GLY A 24 -3.27 14.37 -10.24
C GLY A 24 -4.66 14.10 -9.66
N ASP A 25 -5.41 13.14 -10.22
CA ASP A 25 -6.74 12.73 -9.74
C ASP A 25 -6.61 11.80 -8.52
N VAL A 26 -5.80 12.21 -7.54
CA VAL A 26 -5.41 11.42 -6.37
C VAL A 26 -5.30 12.32 -5.14
N GLU A 27 -5.38 11.71 -3.97
CA GLU A 27 -5.14 12.39 -2.70
C GLU A 27 -4.23 11.54 -1.81
N LEU A 28 -3.46 12.20 -0.94
CA LEU A 28 -2.63 11.52 0.05
C LEU A 28 -3.50 11.15 1.25
N VAL A 29 -3.60 9.85 1.54
CA VAL A 29 -4.43 9.32 2.61
C VAL A 29 -3.55 8.60 3.64
N ARG A 30 -3.87 8.75 4.92
CA ARG A 30 -3.20 7.99 5.99
C ARG A 30 -3.47 6.51 5.82
N ILE A 31 -2.50 5.65 6.08
CA ILE A 31 -2.66 4.18 5.96
C ILE A 31 -3.81 3.69 6.86
N SER A 32 -4.03 4.31 8.02
CA SER A 32 -5.15 4.00 8.93
C SER A 32 -6.54 4.29 8.34
N GLU A 33 -6.63 5.13 7.30
CA GLU A 33 -7.86 5.55 6.63
C GLU A 33 -7.95 5.03 5.18
N ALA A 34 -6.98 4.21 4.75
CA ALA A 34 -6.89 3.73 3.38
C ALA A 34 -7.87 2.57 3.08
N ASP A 35 -8.52 1.96 4.08
CA ASP A 35 -9.44 0.85 3.85
C ASP A 35 -10.57 1.24 2.88
N GLY A 36 -10.80 0.44 1.83
CA GLY A 36 -11.78 0.73 0.80
C GLY A 36 -11.35 1.77 -0.25
N ARG A 37 -10.15 2.35 -0.14
CA ARG A 37 -9.58 3.32 -1.09
C ARG A 37 -8.78 2.59 -2.18
N ILE A 38 -8.76 3.13 -3.39
CA ILE A 38 -7.98 2.54 -4.49
C ILE A 38 -6.55 3.08 -4.46
N ALA A 39 -5.57 2.18 -4.51
CA ALA A 39 -4.16 2.52 -4.57
C ALA A 39 -3.81 3.19 -5.90
N ALA A 40 -3.21 4.39 -5.84
CA ALA A 40 -2.66 5.06 -7.01
C ALA A 40 -1.26 4.54 -7.38
N GLU A 41 -0.50 4.11 -6.38
CA GLU A 41 0.87 3.61 -6.51
C GLU A 41 1.00 2.21 -5.91
N GLY A 42 2.11 1.53 -6.21
CA GLY A 42 2.41 0.22 -5.64
C GLY A 42 3.05 0.34 -4.26
N ALA A 43 2.55 -0.42 -3.28
CA ALA A 43 3.08 -0.42 -1.92
C ALA A 43 4.09 -1.58 -1.73
N LEU A 44 5.35 -1.25 -1.48
CA LEU A 44 6.47 -2.20 -1.46
C LEU A 44 7.24 -2.10 -0.13
N PRO A 45 7.06 -3.07 0.79
CA PRO A 45 7.80 -3.15 2.04
C PRO A 45 9.00 -4.10 1.96
N TYR A 46 10.05 -3.83 2.74
CA TYR A 46 11.18 -4.73 2.98
C TYR A 46 11.26 -5.16 4.46
N PRO A 47 11.12 -6.47 4.75
CA PRO A 47 10.79 -7.57 3.83
C PRO A 47 9.33 -7.52 3.34
N PRO A 48 8.96 -8.25 2.27
CA PRO A 48 9.80 -9.16 1.47
C PRO A 48 10.49 -8.51 0.25
N GLY A 49 10.24 -7.24 -0.06
CA GLY A 49 10.76 -6.61 -1.27
C GLY A 49 9.94 -6.88 -2.54
N VAL A 50 8.64 -7.15 -2.37
CA VAL A 50 7.68 -7.28 -3.48
C VAL A 50 6.40 -6.50 -3.18
N LEU A 51 5.66 -6.13 -4.22
CA LEU A 51 4.42 -5.37 -4.08
C LEU A 51 3.37 -6.13 -3.27
N CYS A 52 2.86 -5.47 -2.23
CA CYS A 52 1.79 -5.96 -1.38
C CYS A 52 0.41 -5.43 -1.80
N VAL A 53 0.40 -4.28 -2.47
CA VAL A 53 -0.74 -3.66 -3.15
C VAL A 53 -0.21 -3.11 -4.47
N VAL A 54 -0.92 -3.34 -5.57
CA VAL A 54 -0.58 -2.77 -6.88
C VAL A 54 -1.54 -1.62 -7.25
N PRO A 55 -1.16 -0.70 -8.14
CA PRO A 55 -2.05 0.34 -8.60
C PRO A 55 -3.38 -0.23 -9.11
N GLY A 56 -4.47 0.34 -8.62
CA GLY A 56 -5.83 -0.06 -8.95
C GLY A 56 -6.45 -1.13 -8.05
N GLU A 57 -5.69 -1.67 -7.10
CA GLU A 57 -6.24 -2.48 -6.02
C GLU A 57 -6.81 -1.64 -4.87
N ILE A 58 -7.77 -2.20 -4.16
CA ILE A 58 -8.36 -1.60 -2.95
C ILE A 58 -7.49 -1.92 -1.74
N TRP A 59 -7.04 -0.88 -1.03
CA TRP A 59 -6.37 -0.99 0.26
C TRP A 59 -7.28 -1.62 1.30
N GLY A 60 -6.68 -2.43 2.18
CA GLY A 60 -7.38 -3.03 3.30
C GLY A 60 -6.72 -4.31 3.79
N GLY A 61 -7.42 -5.01 4.68
CA GLY A 61 -7.12 -6.39 5.04
C GLY A 61 -5.69 -6.62 5.53
N ALA A 62 -5.04 -7.65 4.98
CA ALA A 62 -3.71 -8.06 5.43
C ALA A 62 -2.61 -7.06 5.05
N ALA A 63 -2.73 -6.39 3.89
CA ALA A 63 -1.75 -5.40 3.43
C ALA A 63 -1.72 -4.19 4.36
N GLN A 64 -2.89 -3.59 4.63
CA GLN A 64 -2.99 -2.42 5.51
C GLN A 64 -2.46 -2.71 6.92
N ARG A 65 -2.88 -3.84 7.53
CA ARG A 65 -2.40 -4.22 8.87
C ARG A 65 -0.89 -4.41 8.94
N TYR A 66 -0.27 -4.91 7.87
CA TYR A 66 1.17 -5.07 7.82
C TYR A 66 1.89 -3.71 7.79
N PHE A 67 1.45 -2.78 6.94
CA PHE A 67 2.03 -1.45 6.88
C PHE A 67 1.86 -0.66 8.19
N LEU A 68 0.71 -0.80 8.87
CA LEU A 68 0.51 -0.21 10.21
C LEU A 68 1.49 -0.79 11.25
N ALA A 69 1.75 -2.10 11.19
CA ALA A 69 2.73 -2.72 12.09
C ALA A 69 4.18 -2.27 11.79
N LEU A 70 4.52 -2.04 10.52
CA LEU A 70 5.82 -1.50 10.13
C LEU A 70 5.96 -0.05 10.58
N GLU A 71 4.93 0.77 10.41
CA GLU A 71 4.87 2.15 10.90
C GLU A 71 5.07 2.22 12.43
N GLU A 72 4.37 1.37 13.18
CA GLU A 72 4.55 1.26 14.63
C GLU A 72 6.00 0.89 14.99
N GLY A 73 6.57 -0.11 14.31
CA GLY A 73 7.96 -0.53 14.50
C GLY A 73 8.97 0.59 14.23
N ILE A 74 8.79 1.36 13.14
CA ILE A 74 9.63 2.52 12.80
C ILE A 74 9.62 3.55 13.92
N ASN A 75 8.43 3.87 14.45
CA ASN A 75 8.26 4.87 15.50
C ASN A 75 8.85 4.43 16.86
N LEU A 76 8.81 3.13 17.16
CA LEU A 76 9.31 2.59 18.41
C LEU A 76 10.82 2.31 18.41
N LEU A 77 11.41 2.02 17.24
CA LEU A 77 12.77 1.49 17.13
C LEU A 77 13.63 2.33 16.15
N PRO A 78 13.97 3.58 16.51
CA PRO A 78 14.82 4.42 15.67
C PRO A 78 16.18 3.76 15.42
N GLY A 79 16.60 3.70 14.15
CA GLY A 79 17.82 3.01 13.70
C GLY A 79 17.59 1.58 13.21
N PHE A 80 16.38 1.04 13.34
CA PHE A 80 15.99 -0.30 12.84
C PHE A 80 14.81 -0.25 11.88
N SER A 81 14.63 0.88 11.19
CA SER A 81 13.51 1.10 10.28
C SER A 81 13.60 0.17 9.05
N PRO A 82 12.58 -0.66 8.77
CA PRO A 82 12.47 -1.34 7.49
C PRO A 82 12.36 -0.34 6.34
N GLU A 83 12.86 -0.71 5.16
CA GLU A 83 12.70 0.13 3.97
C GLU A 83 11.29 -0.02 3.40
N LEU A 84 10.66 1.10 3.05
CA LEU A 84 9.32 1.17 2.47
C LEU A 84 9.35 2.04 1.21
N GLN A 85 8.60 1.65 0.18
CA GLN A 85 8.41 2.42 -1.05
C GLN A 85 6.93 2.49 -1.41
N GLY A 86 6.50 3.59 -2.02
CA GLY A 86 5.10 3.85 -2.38
C GLY A 86 4.19 4.25 -1.20
N VAL A 87 4.79 4.58 -0.06
CA VAL A 87 4.16 5.17 1.13
C VAL A 87 5.10 6.26 1.66
N TYR A 88 4.54 7.28 2.32
CA TYR A 88 5.24 8.52 2.67
C TYR A 88 5.05 8.89 4.14
#